data_AF-A0A9P7FTN1-F1
#
_entry.id   AF-A0A9P7FTN1-F1
#
_cell.length_a   1.000
_cell.length_b   1.000
_cell.length_c   1.000
_cell.angle_alpha   90.00
_cell.angle_beta   90.00
_cell.angle_gamma   90.00
#
_symmetry.space_group_name_H-M   'P 1'
#
loop_
_entity.id
_entity.type
_entity.pdbx_description
1 polymer ?
#
loop_
_entity_poly.entity_id
_entity_poly.type
_entity_poly.pdbx_seq_one_letter_code
_entity_poly.pdbx_strand_id
1 'polypeptide(L)'
;TAAIPANAPHPEGAKLLHNYLLSPEFQETTGWQVRNDLPLPQGFPYPPLANVTQTNAPAFARWMEDRGRVERLRFWFERRLGTPQGVSPLIDETGDQPRY
;
A
#
# COMPACT_ATOMS: atom_id res chain seq x y z
N THR A 1 3.56 -4.33 -2.65
CA THR A 1 3.93 -5.76 -2.63
C THR A 1 3.89 -6.25 -1.20
N ALA A 2 3.25 -7.39 -0.94
CA ALA A 2 3.38 -8.11 0.33
C ALA A 2 4.49 -9.15 0.21
N ALA A 3 5.17 -9.46 1.32
CA ALA A 3 6.24 -10.44 1.35
C ALA A 3 6.23 -11.21 2.69
N ILE A 4 6.69 -12.45 2.65
CA ILE A 4 6.88 -13.29 3.84
C ILE A 4 8.37 -13.20 4.24
N PRO A 5 8.70 -12.76 5.46
CA PRO A 5 10.07 -12.81 5.96
C PRO A 5 10.64 -14.23 5.95
N ALA A 6 11.91 -14.38 5.56
CA ALA A 6 12.55 -15.70 5.49
C ALA A 6 12.58 -16.44 6.85
N ASN A 7 12.60 -15.69 7.95
CA ASN A 7 12.59 -16.17 9.32
C ASN A 7 11.23 -15.96 10.02
N ALA A 8 10.13 -15.90 9.26
CA ALA A 8 8.81 -15.75 9.86
C ALA A 8 8.55 -16.87 10.88
N PRO A 9 8.10 -16.56 12.12
CA PRO A 9 7.87 -17.57 13.16
C PRO A 9 6.70 -18.51 12.80
N HIS A 10 5.80 -18.07 11.91
CA HIS A 10 4.64 -18.83 11.43
C HIS A 10 4.57 -18.80 9.90
N PRO A 11 5.46 -19.52 9.19
CA PRO A 11 5.57 -19.44 7.74
C PRO A 11 4.30 -19.93 7.02
N GLU A 12 3.65 -20.98 7.52
CA GLU A 12 2.40 -21.50 6.93
C GLU A 12 1.23 -20.54 7.16
N GLY A 13 1.16 -19.88 8.32
CA GLY A 13 0.18 -18.82 8.56
C GLY A 13 0.39 -17.61 7.64
N ALA A 14 1.64 -17.20 7.43
CA ALA A 14 1.97 -16.13 6.50
C ALA A 14 1.61 -16.48 5.05
N LYS A 15 1.83 -17.73 4.61
CA LYS A 15 1.40 -18.23 3.29
C LYS A 15 -0.11 -18.25 3.17
N LEU A 16 -0.83 -18.70 4.20
CA LEU A 16 -2.30 -18.70 4.21
C LEU A 16 -2.83 -17.28 4.02
N LEU A 17 -2.28 -16.29 4.74
CA LEU A 17 -2.66 -14.89 4.57
C LEU A 17 -2.41 -14.40 3.13
N HIS A 18 -1.25 -14.68 2.54
CA HIS A 18 -0.95 -14.26 1.17
C HIS A 18 -1.92 -14.89 0.14
N ASN A 19 -2.28 -16.15 0.34
CA ASN A 19 -3.28 -16.82 -0.49
C ASN A 19 -4.68 -16.21 -0.29
N TYR A 20 -5.08 -15.91 0.94
CA TYR A 20 -6.34 -15.25 1.23
C TYR A 20 -6.43 -13.87 0.58
N LEU A 21 -5.37 -13.06 0.65
CA LEU A 21 -5.32 -11.75 0.00
C LEU A 21 -5.50 -11.84 -1.53
N LEU A 22 -5.16 -12.96 -2.17
CA LEU A 22 -5.35 -13.19 -3.61
C LEU A 22 -6.64 -13.94 -3.94
N SER A 23 -7.40 -14.39 -2.94
CA SER A 23 -8.68 -15.07 -3.15
C SER A 23 -9.69 -14.14 -3.83
N PRO A 24 -10.64 -14.69 -4.62
CA PRO A 24 -11.71 -13.88 -5.21
C PRO A 24 -12.49 -13.11 -4.14
N GLU A 25 -12.82 -13.80 -3.03
CA GLU A 25 -13.53 -13.23 -1.88
C GLU A 25 -12.86 -11.94 -1.39
N PHE A 26 -11.55 -11.97 -1.14
CA PHE A 26 -10.85 -10.78 -0.69
C PHE A 26 -10.75 -9.71 -1.79
N GLN A 27 -10.41 -10.10 -3.02
CA GLN A 27 -10.22 -9.15 -4.13
C GLN A 27 -11.49 -8.36 -4.45
N GLU A 28 -12.67 -8.97 -4.31
CA GLU A 28 -13.98 -8.31 -4.52
C GLU A 28 -14.30 -7.24 -3.47
N THR A 29 -13.69 -7.29 -2.28
CA THR A 29 -13.85 -6.26 -1.23
C THR A 29 -12.97 -5.03 -1.41
N THR A 30 -11.98 -5.11 -2.31
CA THR A 30 -11.02 -4.04 -2.56
C THR A 30 -11.47 -3.12 -3.70
N GLY A 31 -10.80 -1.98 -3.90
CA GLY A 31 -11.04 -1.11 -5.06
C GLY A 31 -10.54 -1.74 -6.37
N TRP A 32 -9.37 -1.29 -6.85
CA TRP A 32 -8.68 -1.99 -7.94
C TRP A 32 -8.02 -3.26 -7.40
N GLN A 33 -8.55 -4.40 -7.82
CA GLN A 33 -7.93 -5.70 -7.65
C GLN A 33 -6.63 -5.83 -8.46
N VAL A 34 -5.70 -6.65 -7.96
CA VAL A 34 -4.41 -6.94 -8.62
C VAL A 34 -4.51 -8.11 -9.60
N ARG A 35 -5.61 -8.88 -9.52
CA ARG A 35 -5.93 -9.99 -10.41
C ARG A 35 -6.62 -9.48 -11.67
N ASN A 36 -6.13 -9.94 -12.83
CA ASN A 36 -6.69 -9.57 -14.13
C ASN A 36 -7.80 -10.52 -14.60
N ASP A 37 -7.94 -11.68 -13.95
CA ASP A 37 -8.91 -12.72 -14.31
C ASP A 37 -10.27 -12.56 -13.61
N LEU A 38 -10.40 -11.54 -12.74
CA LEU A 38 -11.63 -11.23 -12.03
C LEU A 38 -12.30 -9.99 -12.61
N PRO A 39 -13.64 -9.95 -12.69
CA PRO A 39 -14.36 -8.72 -13.01
C PRO A 39 -14.24 -7.73 -11.85
N LEU A 40 -14.16 -6.42 -12.16
CA LEU A 40 -14.14 -5.40 -11.11
C LEU A 40 -15.40 -5.47 -10.24
N PRO A 41 -15.31 -5.06 -8.95
CA PRO A 41 -16.46 -5.04 -8.06
C PRO A 41 -17.66 -4.30 -8.68
N GLN A 42 -18.87 -4.79 -8.42
CA GLN A 42 -20.09 -4.19 -8.96
C GLN A 42 -20.22 -2.72 -8.53
N GLY A 43 -20.47 -1.83 -9.50
CA GLY A 43 -20.62 -0.39 -9.23
C GLY A 43 -19.30 0.36 -9.05
N PHE A 44 -18.15 -0.29 -9.25
CA PHE A 44 -16.86 0.38 -9.22
C PHE A 44 -16.77 1.42 -10.36
N PRO A 45 -16.49 2.70 -10.06
CA PRO A 45 -16.69 3.81 -11.02
C PRO A 45 -15.57 3.97 -12.05
N TYR A 46 -14.55 3.11 -12.03
CA TYR A 46 -13.36 3.22 -12.87
C TYR A 46 -13.13 1.99 -13.73
N PRO A 47 -12.47 2.12 -14.90
CA PRO A 47 -12.05 0.97 -15.68
C PRO A 47 -10.94 0.19 -14.96
N PRO A 48 -10.58 -1.01 -15.45
CA PRO A 48 -9.42 -1.75 -14.96
C PRO A 48 -8.18 -0.86 -14.96
N LEU A 49 -7.32 -0.99 -13.94
CA LEU A 49 -6.17 -0.10 -13.74
C LEU A 49 -5.24 -0.06 -14.97
N ALA A 50 -5.13 -1.19 -15.69
CA ALA A 50 -4.36 -1.30 -16.93
C ALA A 50 -4.83 -0.36 -18.06
N ASN A 51 -6.10 0.09 -18.01
CA ASN A 51 -6.71 0.96 -19.01
C ASN A 51 -6.75 2.43 -18.58
N VAL A 52 -6.29 2.77 -17.37
CA VAL A 52 -6.26 4.15 -16.87
C VAL A 52 -4.99 4.83 -17.37
N THR A 53 -5.13 5.77 -18.32
CA THR A 53 -3.98 6.45 -18.95
C THR A 53 -3.41 7.60 -18.12
N GLN A 54 -4.17 8.10 -17.14
CA GLN A 54 -3.75 9.21 -16.27
C GLN A 54 -2.83 8.77 -15.11
N THR A 55 -2.53 7.48 -14.98
CA THR A 55 -1.65 6.96 -13.92
C THR A 55 -0.69 5.89 -14.46
N ASN A 56 0.40 5.67 -13.73
CA ASN A 56 1.37 4.62 -14.01
C ASN A 56 1.85 4.03 -12.67
N ALA A 57 1.19 2.97 -12.21
CA ALA A 57 1.49 2.35 -10.92
C ALA A 57 2.96 1.89 -10.80
N PRO A 58 3.58 1.25 -11.81
CA PRO A 58 5.02 0.92 -11.78
C PRO A 58 5.95 2.13 -11.65
N ALA A 59 5.58 3.30 -12.19
CA ALA A 59 6.44 4.48 -12.12
C ALA A 59 6.62 5.00 -10.69
N PHE A 60 5.63 4.80 -9.80
CA PHE A 60 5.76 5.18 -8.40
C PHE A 60 6.85 4.37 -7.68
N ALA A 61 6.89 3.05 -7.90
CA ALA A 61 7.92 2.19 -7.32
C ALA A 61 9.32 2.61 -7.78
N ARG A 62 9.50 2.85 -9.09
CA ARG A 62 10.76 3.36 -9.67
C ARG A 62 11.17 4.71 -9.11
N TRP A 63 10.20 5.60 -8.89
CA TRP A 63 10.47 6.91 -8.26
C TRP A 63 10.92 6.74 -6.80
N MET A 64 10.32 5.83 -6.04
CA MET A 64 10.66 5.55 -4.65
C MET A 64 12.06 4.96 -4.46
N GLU A 65 12.62 4.30 -5.48
CA GLU A 65 13.99 3.77 -5.49
C GLU A 65 15.04 4.90 -5.43
N ASP A 66 14.78 6.07 -6.03
CA ASP A 66 15.66 7.24 -5.95
C ASP A 66 15.38 8.03 -4.66
N ARG A 67 16.01 7.58 -3.57
CA ARG A 67 15.88 8.20 -2.23
C ARG A 67 16.26 9.67 -2.22
N GLY A 68 17.28 10.07 -3.00
CA GLY A 68 17.72 11.46 -3.06
C GLY A 68 16.69 12.37 -3.73
N ARG A 69 16.04 11.90 -4.80
CA ARG A 69 14.98 12.67 -5.48
C ARG A 69 13.72 12.76 -4.63
N VAL A 70 13.32 11.67 -3.97
CA VAL A 70 12.18 11.65 -3.04
C VAL A 70 12.39 12.65 -1.90
N GLU A 71 13.57 12.65 -1.30
CA GLU A 71 13.91 13.55 -0.20
C GLU A 71 13.89 15.03 -0.61
N ARG A 72 14.50 15.38 -1.75
CA ARG A 72 14.47 16.76 -2.26
C ARG A 72 13.06 17.26 -2.48
N LEU A 73 12.17 16.41 -3.01
CA LEU A 73 10.77 16.77 -3.21
C LEU A 73 10.04 16.93 -1.87
N ARG A 74 10.28 16.05 -0.89
CA ARG A 74 9.75 16.20 0.48
C ARG A 74 10.12 17.55 1.09
N PHE A 75 11.39 17.93 1.05
CA PHE A 75 11.84 19.23 1.59
C PHE A 75 11.24 20.43 0.85
N TRP A 76 11.01 20.29 -0.46
CA TRP A 76 10.35 21.33 -1.24
C TRP A 76 8.90 21.56 -0.77
N PHE A 77 8.18 20.49 -0.41
CA PHE A 77 6.83 20.56 0.18
C PHE A 77 6.87 21.10 1.61
N GLU A 78 7.75 20.59 2.47
CA GLU A 78 7.86 21.03 3.87
C GLU A 78 8.19 22.52 3.99
N ARG A 79 9.00 23.06 3.08
CA ARG A 79 9.28 24.50 3.03
C ARG A 79 8.05 25.36 2.76
N ARG A 80 6.99 24.82 2.14
CA ARG A 80 5.76 25.54 1.77
C ARG A 80 4.61 25.27 2.71
N LEU A 81 4.49 24.03 3.18
CA LEU A 81 3.37 23.56 3.98
C LEU A 81 3.69 23.54 5.48
N GLY A 82 4.98 23.65 5.86
CA GLY A 82 5.46 23.31 7.18
C GLY A 82 5.81 21.82 7.30
N THR A 83 6.46 21.43 8.40
CA THR A 83 6.70 20.03 8.70
C THR A 83 5.41 19.36 9.19
N PRO A 84 5.25 18.03 9.03
CA PRO A 84 4.11 17.30 9.60
C PRO A 84 3.99 17.54 11.11
N GLN A 85 2.78 17.88 11.57
CA GLN A 85 2.47 18.13 12.98
C GLN A 85 1.55 17.03 13.52
N GLY A 86 1.53 16.87 14.85
CA GLY A 86 0.70 15.88 15.55
C GLY A 86 1.43 14.57 15.83
N VAL A 87 0.86 13.78 16.75
CA VAL A 87 1.35 12.42 17.04
C VAL A 87 1.09 11.50 15.84
N SER A 88 1.95 10.50 15.68
CA SER A 88 1.73 9.46 14.67
C SER A 88 0.38 8.79 14.92
N PRO A 89 -0.45 8.55 13.89
CA PRO A 89 -1.73 7.83 14.08
C PRO A 89 -1.55 6.37 14.51
N LEU A 90 -0.32 5.87 14.54
CA LEU A 90 0.04 4.55 15.09
C LEU A 90 0.25 4.59 16.61
N ILE A 91 0.35 5.77 17.21
CA ILE A 91 0.45 5.96 18.65
C ILE A 91 -0.93 6.42 19.12
N ASP A 92 -1.62 5.53 19.83
CA ASP A 92 -2.85 5.89 20.54
C ASP A 92 -2.46 6.75 21.76
N GLU A 93 -3.11 7.91 21.94
CA GLU A 93 -2.90 8.82 23.08
C GLU A 93 -3.21 8.15 24.44
N THR A 94 -3.81 6.95 24.41
CA THR A 94 -4.15 6.14 25.59
C THR A 94 -2.94 5.48 26.27
N GLY A 95 -1.72 5.61 25.73
CA GLY A 95 -0.48 5.27 26.44
C GLY A 95 -0.04 3.80 26.42
N ASP A 96 -0.67 2.96 25.60
CA ASP A 96 -0.18 1.59 25.39
C ASP A 96 1.02 1.66 24.42
N GLN A 97 2.21 1.32 24.92
CA GLN A 97 3.45 1.32 24.13
C GLN A 97 3.32 0.37 22.93
N PRO A 98 3.95 0.67 21.79
CA PRO A 98 3.93 -0.22 20.63
C PRO A 98 4.51 -1.58 21.02
N ARG A 99 3.67 -2.63 20.97
CA ARG A 99 4.09 -4.01 21.18
C ARG A 99 4.82 -4.48 19.92
N TYR A 100 6.14 -4.40 19.95
CA TYR A 100 7.03 -5.07 18.98
C TYR A 100 7.31 -6.50 19.43
#